data_AF-A0A529NY82-F1
#
_entry.id   AF-A0A529NY82-F1
#
_cell.length_a   1.000
_cell.length_b   1.000
_cell.length_c   1.000
_cell.angle_alpha   90.00
_cell.angle_beta   90.00
_cell.angle_gamma   90.00
#
_symmetry.space_group_name_H-M   'P 1'
#
loop_
_entity.id
_entity.type
_entity.pdbx_description
1 polymer ?
#
loop_
_entity_poly.entity_id
_entity_poly.type
_entity_poly.pdbx_seq_one_letter_code
_entity_poly.pdbx_strand_id
1 'polypeptide(L)'
;MESKGPIVVISHASAKTYAELIKGRFPDLRVVQAPDASSLEKHIGEAEVLLTFRFPVEVFDRASKLRWIQFTGAGVDSLFSIRDRISHITVTNARGIHGEVITDYVMAAVTMLHWNFRSLLGDQVNKRWNPRTVSPLAEKTIGVVGLGSIGAVIARRAKSAGMTVLGSKRDVTVNADGVDELFGRDA
;
A
#
# COMPACT_ATOMS: atom_id res chain seq x y z
N MET A 1 -34.59 11.88 14.31
CA MET A 1 -33.86 12.87 13.51
C MET A 1 -32.99 12.10 12.53
N GLU A 2 -33.35 12.06 11.26
CA GLU A 2 -32.51 11.44 10.23
C GLU A 2 -31.24 12.30 10.04
N SER A 3 -30.09 11.65 10.04
CA SER A 3 -28.80 12.28 9.71
C SER A 3 -28.91 12.94 8.34
N LYS A 4 -28.64 14.25 8.26
CA LYS A 4 -28.58 15.01 6.99
C LYS A 4 -27.25 14.81 6.23
N GLY A 5 -26.33 13.99 6.75
CA GLY A 5 -25.01 13.79 6.18
C GLY A 5 -24.95 12.66 5.15
N PRO A 6 -23.87 12.57 4.35
CA PRO A 6 -23.69 11.48 3.40
C PRO A 6 -23.68 10.10 4.08
N ILE A 7 -24.20 9.10 3.38
CA ILE A 7 -24.11 7.70 3.82
C ILE A 7 -22.71 7.16 3.49
N VAL A 8 -21.96 6.83 4.54
CA VAL A 8 -20.62 6.23 4.45
C VAL A 8 -20.74 4.73 4.66
N VAL A 9 -20.44 3.95 3.63
CA VAL A 9 -20.37 2.49 3.69
C VAL A 9 -18.91 2.06 3.85
N ILE A 10 -18.63 1.18 4.81
CA ILE A 10 -17.28 0.66 5.07
C ILE A 10 -17.22 -0.82 4.69
N SER A 11 -16.49 -1.11 3.62
CA SER A 11 -16.19 -2.47 3.16
C SER A 11 -14.75 -2.85 3.44
N HIS A 12 -14.49 -3.29 4.67
CA HIS A 12 -13.17 -3.63 5.17
C HIS A 12 -13.26 -4.61 6.34
N ALA A 13 -12.26 -5.48 6.52
CA ALA A 13 -12.21 -6.42 7.65
C ALA A 13 -12.29 -5.70 9.01
N SER A 14 -11.64 -4.54 9.11
CA SER A 14 -11.68 -3.62 10.27
C SER A 14 -12.84 -2.62 10.25
N ALA A 15 -14.00 -2.94 9.65
CA ALA A 15 -15.12 -2.00 9.50
C ALA A 15 -15.57 -1.36 10.82
N LYS A 16 -15.59 -2.13 11.90
CA LYS A 16 -15.94 -1.65 13.24
C LYS A 16 -15.02 -0.52 13.70
N THR A 17 -13.71 -0.71 13.61
CA THR A 17 -12.71 0.28 14.02
C THR A 17 -12.83 1.57 13.21
N TYR A 18 -12.98 1.46 11.89
CA TYR A 18 -13.21 2.65 11.06
C TYR A 18 -14.51 3.37 11.41
N ALA A 19 -15.58 2.63 11.70
CA ALA A 19 -16.85 3.22 12.09
C ALA A 19 -16.74 3.98 13.42
N GLU A 20 -16.03 3.43 14.40
CA GLU A 20 -15.76 4.07 15.68
C GLU A 20 -14.94 5.36 15.51
N LEU A 21 -13.86 5.32 14.72
CA LEU A 21 -13.03 6.50 14.42
C LEU A 21 -13.82 7.60 13.70
N ILE A 22 -14.60 7.22 12.68
CA ILE A 22 -15.39 8.19 11.90
C ILE A 22 -16.47 8.80 12.79
N LYS A 23 -17.23 8.00 13.54
CA LYS A 23 -18.27 8.54 14.44
C LYS A 23 -17.69 9.35 15.59
N GLY A 24 -16.51 8.99 16.08
CA GLY A 24 -15.80 9.77 17.10
C GLY A 24 -15.46 11.19 16.62
N ARG A 25 -15.16 11.37 15.33
CA ARG A 25 -14.84 12.68 14.74
C ARG A 25 -16.06 13.38 14.14
N PHE A 26 -17.00 12.63 13.58
CA PHE A 26 -18.17 13.08 12.84
C PHE A 26 -19.43 12.32 13.32
N PRO A 27 -19.96 12.66 14.50
CA PRO A 27 -21.02 11.90 15.15
C PRO A 27 -22.34 11.88 14.36
N ASP A 28 -22.59 12.93 13.56
CA ASP A 28 -23.81 13.08 12.79
C ASP A 28 -23.81 12.29 11.48
N LEU A 29 -22.70 11.68 11.05
CA LEU A 29 -22.66 10.90 9.82
C LEU A 29 -23.35 9.53 9.98
N ARG A 30 -24.15 9.16 8.98
CA ARG A 30 -24.66 7.79 8.87
C ARG A 30 -23.54 6.89 8.35
N VAL A 31 -22.96 6.11 9.26
CA VAL A 31 -21.93 5.13 8.96
C VAL A 31 -22.50 3.72 9.00
N VAL A 32 -22.34 2.98 7.91
CA VAL A 32 -22.80 1.60 7.72
C VAL A 32 -21.59 0.68 7.58
N GLN A 33 -21.57 -0.38 8.37
CA GLN A 33 -20.53 -1.41 8.31
C GLN A 33 -20.99 -2.53 7.37
N ALA A 34 -20.16 -2.84 6.37
CA ALA A 34 -20.42 -3.87 5.37
C ALA A 34 -19.15 -4.71 5.12
N PRO A 35 -18.67 -5.47 6.13
CA PRO A 35 -17.35 -6.10 6.12
C PRO A 35 -17.22 -7.26 5.11
N ASP A 36 -18.32 -7.73 4.53
CA ASP A 36 -18.37 -8.85 3.59
C ASP A 36 -19.19 -8.50 2.34
N ALA A 37 -19.13 -9.37 1.32
CA ALA A 37 -19.81 -9.13 0.05
C ALA A 37 -21.34 -9.03 0.23
N SER A 38 -21.96 -9.89 1.04
CA SER A 38 -23.42 -9.91 1.21
C SER A 38 -23.94 -8.62 1.86
N SER A 39 -23.26 -8.13 2.89
CA SER A 39 -23.59 -6.85 3.53
C SER A 39 -23.32 -5.67 2.61
N LEU A 40 -22.24 -5.70 1.82
CA LEU A 40 -21.95 -4.64 0.85
C LEU A 40 -23.06 -4.53 -0.21
N GLU A 41 -23.50 -5.65 -0.75
CA GLU A 41 -24.55 -5.67 -1.77
C GLU A 41 -25.87 -5.03 -1.30
N LYS A 42 -26.20 -5.16 -0.01
CA LYS A 42 -27.40 -4.56 0.58
C LYS A 42 -27.33 -3.04 0.69
N HIS A 43 -26.12 -2.48 0.82
CA HIS A 43 -25.91 -1.07 1.15
C HIS A 43 -25.27 -0.25 0.03
N ILE A 44 -24.69 -0.88 -0.99
CA ILE A 44 -23.98 -0.17 -2.06
C ILE A 44 -24.88 0.82 -2.84
N GLY A 45 -26.18 0.51 -2.98
CA GLY A 45 -27.12 1.39 -3.69
C GLY A 45 -27.44 2.70 -2.97
N GLU A 46 -27.25 2.75 -1.64
CA GLU A 46 -27.38 3.97 -0.84
C GLU A 46 -26.04 4.66 -0.54
N ALA A 47 -24.92 4.01 -0.85
CA ALA A 47 -23.59 4.53 -0.55
C ALA A 47 -23.29 5.79 -1.35
N GLU A 48 -22.97 6.88 -0.65
CA GLU A 48 -22.43 8.10 -1.27
C GLU A 48 -20.90 8.12 -1.16
N VAL A 49 -20.39 7.56 -0.06
CA VAL A 49 -18.96 7.36 0.20
C VAL A 49 -18.71 5.89 0.49
N LEU A 50 -17.71 5.30 -0.16
CA LEU A 50 -17.25 3.96 0.12
C LEU A 50 -15.81 3.99 0.64
N LEU A 51 -15.59 3.46 1.84
CA LEU A 51 -14.26 3.18 2.37
C LEU A 51 -13.95 1.70 2.19
N THR A 52 -12.90 1.35 1.45
CA THR A 52 -12.59 -0.05 1.14
C THR A 52 -11.11 -0.32 0.91
N PHE A 53 -10.67 -1.57 1.02
CA PHE A 53 -9.34 -1.99 0.57
C PHE A 53 -9.30 -2.35 -0.92
N ARG A 54 -10.40 -2.88 -1.44
CA ARG A 54 -10.55 -3.33 -2.83
C ARG A 54 -11.99 -3.12 -3.26
N PHE A 55 -12.20 -2.43 -4.37
CA PHE A 55 -13.54 -2.23 -4.92
C PHE A 55 -14.00 -3.48 -5.70
N PRO A 56 -15.15 -4.09 -5.37
CA PRO A 56 -15.73 -5.18 -6.16
C PRO A 56 -16.49 -4.60 -7.35
N VAL A 57 -15.92 -4.70 -8.56
CA VAL A 57 -16.46 -4.05 -9.76
C VAL A 57 -17.84 -4.58 -10.17
N GLU A 58 -18.22 -5.76 -9.70
CA GLU A 58 -19.50 -6.42 -9.94
C GLU A 58 -20.67 -5.69 -9.26
N VAL A 59 -20.40 -4.88 -8.23
CA VAL A 59 -21.43 -4.07 -7.58
C VAL A 59 -21.54 -2.65 -8.16
N PHE A 60 -20.68 -2.30 -9.13
CA PHE A 60 -20.59 -0.94 -9.65
C PHE A 60 -21.91 -0.42 -10.22
N ASP A 61 -22.62 -1.24 -11.00
CA ASP A 61 -23.89 -0.84 -11.63
C ASP A 61 -25.00 -0.59 -10.61
N ARG A 62 -24.87 -1.14 -9.40
CA ARG A 62 -25.79 -0.89 -8.28
C ARG A 62 -25.40 0.35 -7.47
N ALA A 63 -24.18 0.86 -7.59
CA ALA A 63 -23.62 1.95 -6.81
C ALA A 63 -24.08 3.36 -7.29
N SER A 64 -25.39 3.53 -7.51
CA SER A 64 -25.97 4.69 -8.21
C SER A 64 -25.74 6.06 -7.56
N LYS A 65 -25.46 6.11 -6.25
CA LYS A 65 -25.22 7.36 -5.50
C LYS A 65 -23.74 7.60 -5.18
N LEU A 66 -22.86 6.69 -5.57
CA LEU A 66 -21.47 6.70 -5.18
C LEU A 66 -20.74 7.87 -5.84
N ARG A 67 -20.19 8.77 -5.01
CA ARG A 67 -19.46 9.96 -5.47
C ARG A 67 -18.01 10.00 -4.98
N TRP A 68 -17.67 9.19 -3.97
CA TRP A 68 -16.32 9.11 -3.44
C TRP A 68 -15.95 7.68 -3.01
N ILE A 69 -14.79 7.21 -3.45
CA ILE A 69 -14.15 5.98 -2.97
C ILE A 69 -12.83 6.35 -2.27
N GLN A 70 -12.73 6.01 -0.99
CA GLN A 70 -11.50 6.08 -0.21
C GLN A 70 -10.89 4.69 -0.06
N PHE A 71 -9.72 4.47 -0.66
CA PHE A 71 -8.94 3.25 -0.46
C PHE A 71 -8.16 3.29 0.86
N THR A 72 -8.18 2.20 1.61
CA THR A 72 -7.36 2.03 2.82
C THR A 72 -5.92 1.61 2.52
N GLY A 73 -5.64 1.18 1.28
CA GLY A 73 -4.31 0.90 0.77
C GLY A 73 -3.82 1.96 -0.23
N ALA A 74 -2.58 1.81 -0.70
CA ALA A 74 -2.02 2.69 -1.73
C ALA A 74 -2.47 2.32 -3.17
N GLY A 75 -2.76 1.05 -3.43
CA GLY A 75 -3.20 0.57 -4.75
C GLY A 75 -4.68 0.84 -4.99
N VAL A 76 -5.02 1.19 -6.24
CA VAL A 76 -6.41 1.39 -6.72
C VAL A 76 -6.73 0.53 -7.93
N ASP A 77 -5.88 -0.46 -8.21
CA ASP A 77 -5.86 -1.26 -9.44
C ASP A 77 -7.15 -2.04 -9.68
N SER A 78 -7.93 -2.31 -8.62
CA SER A 78 -9.25 -2.93 -8.73
C SER A 78 -10.25 -2.12 -9.57
N LEU A 79 -10.00 -0.82 -9.78
CA LEU A 79 -10.85 0.05 -10.59
C LEU A 79 -10.49 0.04 -12.09
N PHE A 80 -9.39 -0.59 -12.51
CA PHE A 80 -8.88 -0.43 -13.87
C PHE A 80 -9.85 -0.92 -14.95
N SER A 81 -10.63 -1.96 -14.68
CA SER A 81 -11.64 -2.48 -15.62
C SER A 81 -12.83 -1.54 -15.83
N ILE A 82 -13.06 -0.60 -14.91
CA ILE A 82 -14.16 0.38 -14.98
C ILE A 82 -13.64 1.82 -15.07
N ARG A 83 -12.35 2.02 -15.33
CA ARG A 83 -11.69 3.35 -15.28
C ARG A 83 -12.40 4.41 -16.14
N ASP A 84 -12.94 4.00 -17.29
CA ASP A 84 -13.59 4.89 -18.25
C ASP A 84 -15.01 5.28 -17.80
N ARG A 85 -15.56 4.59 -16.78
CA ARG A 85 -16.92 4.77 -16.25
C ARG A 85 -16.96 5.53 -14.93
N ILE A 86 -15.82 5.76 -14.28
CA ILE A 86 -15.73 6.33 -12.92
C ILE A 86 -15.22 7.78 -12.89
N SER A 87 -15.16 8.46 -14.03
CA SER A 87 -14.65 9.85 -14.14
C SER A 87 -15.43 10.87 -13.30
N HIS A 88 -16.67 10.55 -12.93
CA HIS A 88 -17.53 11.37 -12.06
C HIS A 88 -17.34 11.06 -10.55
N ILE A 89 -16.56 10.04 -10.22
CA ILE A 89 -16.32 9.59 -8.84
C ILE A 89 -14.96 10.08 -8.38
N THR A 90 -14.92 10.74 -7.23
CA THR A 90 -13.65 11.08 -6.57
C THR A 90 -12.99 9.79 -6.06
N VAL A 91 -11.72 9.56 -6.39
CA VAL A 91 -10.97 8.38 -5.92
C VAL A 91 -9.74 8.86 -5.16
N THR A 92 -9.61 8.43 -3.90
CA THR A 92 -8.46 8.71 -3.03
C THR A 92 -7.92 7.42 -2.46
N ASN A 93 -6.68 7.44 -1.99
CA ASN A 93 -5.98 6.28 -1.44
C ASN A 93 -5.15 6.65 -0.21
N ALA A 94 -4.55 5.65 0.43
CA ALA A 94 -3.66 5.83 1.58
C ALA A 94 -2.18 5.93 1.13
N ARG A 95 -1.89 6.70 0.09
CA ARG A 95 -0.50 6.90 -0.36
C ARG A 95 0.30 7.66 0.71
N GLY A 96 1.54 7.22 0.95
CA GLY A 96 2.50 7.93 1.80
C GLY A 96 2.68 7.34 3.22
N ILE A 97 1.74 6.54 3.71
CA ILE A 97 1.77 6.05 5.11
C ILE A 97 2.54 4.73 5.30
N HIS A 98 2.86 4.03 4.21
CA HIS A 98 3.47 2.69 4.26
C HIS A 98 5.00 2.68 4.09
N GLY A 99 5.63 3.86 3.98
CA GLY A 99 7.05 3.99 3.66
C GLY A 99 7.97 3.21 4.61
N GLU A 100 7.86 3.46 5.91
CA GLU A 100 8.74 2.86 6.93
C GLU A 100 8.56 1.34 7.03
N VAL A 101 7.32 0.87 7.22
CA VAL A 101 7.02 -0.56 7.43
C VAL A 101 7.37 -1.43 6.22
N ILE A 102 7.12 -0.94 4.99
CA ILE A 102 7.52 -1.67 3.79
C ILE A 102 9.04 -1.66 3.64
N THR A 103 9.71 -0.58 4.04
CA THR A 103 11.17 -0.54 4.03
C THR A 103 11.78 -1.51 5.03
N ASP A 104 11.20 -1.69 6.22
CA ASP A 104 11.63 -2.72 7.19
C ASP A 104 11.59 -4.10 6.55
N TYR A 105 10.45 -4.43 5.93
CA TYR A 105 10.28 -5.69 5.21
C TYR A 105 11.30 -5.85 4.09
N VAL A 106 11.50 -4.84 3.25
CA VAL A 106 12.43 -4.90 2.12
C VAL A 106 13.87 -5.11 2.60
N MET A 107 14.34 -4.36 3.59
CA MET A 107 15.71 -4.54 4.10
C MET A 107 15.92 -5.92 4.73
N ALA A 108 14.91 -6.44 5.42
CA ALA A 108 14.93 -7.82 5.93
C ALA A 108 15.01 -8.83 4.78
N ALA A 109 14.16 -8.69 3.75
CA ALA A 109 14.14 -9.58 2.59
C ALA A 109 15.47 -9.55 1.81
N VAL A 110 16.05 -8.37 1.57
CA VAL A 110 17.37 -8.22 0.94
C VAL A 110 18.43 -8.96 1.75
N THR A 111 18.44 -8.80 3.08
CA THR A 111 19.38 -9.51 3.97
C THR A 111 19.18 -11.03 3.88
N MET A 112 17.92 -11.49 3.96
CA MET A 112 17.58 -12.91 3.89
C MET A 112 18.04 -13.55 2.58
N LEU A 113 17.89 -12.83 1.47
CA LEU A 113 18.36 -13.28 0.15
C LEU A 113 19.88 -13.26 0.09
N HIS A 114 20.52 -12.17 0.51
CA HIS A 114 21.97 -12.02 0.47
C HIS A 114 22.69 -13.13 1.27
N TRP A 115 22.17 -13.46 2.45
CA TRP A 115 22.74 -14.50 3.32
C TRP A 115 22.16 -15.89 3.06
N ASN A 116 21.24 -16.06 2.11
CA ASN A 116 20.57 -17.32 1.80
C ASN A 116 19.94 -17.99 3.05
N PHE A 117 19.10 -17.24 3.75
CA PHE A 117 18.43 -17.68 4.98
C PHE A 117 17.68 -19.00 4.80
N ARG A 118 17.11 -19.24 3.61
CA ARG A 118 16.46 -20.53 3.29
C ARG A 118 17.39 -21.70 3.57
N SER A 119 18.66 -21.60 3.16
CA SER A 119 19.63 -22.66 3.38
C SER A 119 20.09 -22.72 4.84
N LEU A 120 20.27 -21.59 5.52
CA LEU A 120 20.60 -21.56 6.95
C LEU A 120 19.51 -22.23 7.80
N LEU A 121 18.25 -21.89 7.56
CA LEU A 121 17.10 -22.48 8.26
C LEU A 121 17.00 -23.97 7.96
N GLY A 122 17.27 -24.39 6.71
CA GLY A 122 17.34 -25.80 6.35
C GLY A 122 18.41 -26.55 7.13
N ASP A 123 19.61 -26.00 7.27
CA ASP A 123 20.69 -26.61 8.06
C ASP A 123 20.33 -26.66 9.55
N GLN A 124 19.70 -25.61 10.08
CA GLN A 124 19.20 -25.56 11.46
C GLN A 124 18.19 -26.68 11.75
N VAL A 125 17.17 -26.86 10.90
CA VAL A 125 16.16 -27.93 11.07
C VAL A 125 16.82 -29.31 11.06
N ASN A 126 17.81 -29.51 10.20
CA ASN A 126 18.55 -30.77 10.11
C ASN A 126 19.66 -30.92 11.15
N LYS A 127 19.79 -29.97 12.09
CA LYS A 127 20.83 -29.93 13.12
C LYS A 127 22.25 -30.05 12.54
N ARG A 128 22.47 -29.48 11.35
CA ARG A 128 23.76 -29.49 10.67
C ARG A 128 24.46 -28.16 10.89
N TRP A 129 25.73 -28.22 11.29
CA TRP A 129 26.60 -27.07 11.30
C TRP A 129 27.38 -27.02 9.99
N ASN A 130 27.02 -26.10 9.11
CA ASN A 130 27.72 -25.86 7.85
C ASN A 130 28.29 -24.43 7.86
N PRO A 131 29.59 -24.26 8.13
CA PRO A 131 30.23 -22.94 8.16
C PRO A 131 30.07 -22.22 6.82
N ARG A 132 29.69 -20.94 6.86
CA ARG A 132 29.50 -20.09 5.68
C ARG A 132 30.22 -18.78 5.89
N THR A 133 30.88 -18.32 4.84
CA THR A 133 31.36 -16.94 4.78
C THR A 133 30.24 -16.10 4.17
N VAL A 134 29.74 -15.12 4.92
CA VAL A 134 28.76 -14.14 4.45
C VAL A 134 29.39 -12.76 4.51
N SER A 135 29.19 -11.96 3.46
CA SER A 135 29.57 -10.54 3.47
C SER A 135 28.45 -9.69 4.09
N PRO A 136 28.77 -8.53 4.67
CA PRO A 136 27.75 -7.55 5.02
C PRO A 136 27.06 -7.00 3.76
N LEU A 137 25.92 -6.34 3.95
CA LEU A 137 25.27 -5.56 2.90
C LEU A 137 26.05 -4.28 2.54
N ALA A 138 26.88 -3.77 3.44
CA ALA A 138 27.79 -2.67 3.14
C ALA A 138 28.61 -2.97 1.88
N GLU A 139 28.88 -1.93 1.09
CA GLU A 139 29.59 -1.99 -0.19
C GLU A 139 28.86 -2.75 -1.32
N LYS A 140 27.68 -3.34 -1.04
CA LYS A 140 26.81 -3.88 -2.10
C LYS A 140 26.04 -2.75 -2.78
N THR A 141 25.57 -3.03 -3.99
CA THR A 141 24.72 -2.12 -4.75
C THR A 141 23.27 -2.58 -4.70
N ILE A 142 22.35 -1.66 -4.43
CA ILE A 142 20.90 -1.88 -4.54
C ILE A 142 20.32 -0.99 -5.63
N GLY A 143 19.48 -1.57 -6.49
CA GLY A 143 18.67 -0.86 -7.47
C GLY A 143 17.25 -0.66 -6.96
N VAL A 144 16.78 0.59 -6.88
CA VAL A 144 15.42 0.95 -6.47
C VAL A 144 14.64 1.46 -7.68
N VAL A 145 13.80 0.60 -8.23
CA VAL A 145 12.94 0.94 -9.37
C VAL A 145 11.69 1.65 -8.86
N GLY A 146 11.64 2.98 -9.04
CA GLY A 146 10.53 3.82 -8.60
C GLY A 146 10.77 4.49 -7.25
N LEU A 147 11.28 5.72 -7.29
CA LEU A 147 11.50 6.57 -6.10
C LEU A 147 10.25 7.34 -5.68
N GLY A 148 9.16 6.59 -5.40
CA GLY A 148 7.95 7.11 -4.75
C GLY A 148 8.11 7.22 -3.23
N SER A 149 6.99 7.30 -2.51
CA SER A 149 7.01 7.42 -1.03
C SER A 149 7.70 6.25 -0.32
N ILE A 150 7.66 5.05 -0.90
CA ILE A 150 8.34 3.86 -0.37
C ILE A 150 9.80 3.81 -0.85
N GLY A 151 10.01 3.91 -2.17
CA GLY A 151 11.36 3.82 -2.76
C GLY A 151 12.34 4.85 -2.20
N ALA A 152 11.89 6.06 -1.89
CA ALA A 152 12.73 7.07 -1.26
C ALA A 152 13.18 6.68 0.16
N VAL A 153 12.33 6.00 0.95
CA VAL A 153 12.69 5.51 2.29
C VAL A 153 13.68 4.34 2.18
N ILE A 154 13.45 3.43 1.22
CA ILE A 154 14.38 2.32 0.90
C ILE A 154 15.76 2.88 0.54
N ALA A 155 15.82 3.86 -0.36
CA ALA A 155 17.07 4.48 -0.79
C ALA A 155 17.86 5.03 0.40
N ARG A 156 17.23 5.86 1.24
CA ARG A 156 17.86 6.40 2.45
C ARG A 156 18.35 5.31 3.39
N ARG A 157 17.54 4.28 3.66
CA ARG A 157 17.92 3.22 4.61
C ARG A 157 19.02 2.32 4.08
N ALA A 158 19.00 1.99 2.80
CA ALA A 158 20.09 1.27 2.15
C ALA A 158 21.39 2.09 2.15
N LYS A 159 21.30 3.40 1.90
CA LYS A 159 22.46 4.30 1.98
C LYS A 159 23.07 4.31 3.38
N SER A 160 22.23 4.43 4.42
CA SER A 160 22.68 4.34 5.82
C SER A 160 23.26 2.97 6.19
N ALA A 161 22.88 1.91 5.47
CA ALA A 161 23.47 0.58 5.62
C ALA A 161 24.82 0.41 4.88
N GLY A 162 25.36 1.48 4.28
CA GLY A 162 26.63 1.48 3.57
C GLY A 162 26.55 0.93 2.15
N MET A 163 25.35 0.82 1.57
CA MET A 163 25.16 0.36 0.19
C MET A 163 25.37 1.50 -0.81
N THR A 164 25.75 1.16 -2.04
CA THR A 164 25.60 2.03 -3.21
C THR A 164 24.16 1.95 -3.70
N VAL A 165 23.49 3.08 -3.92
CA VAL A 165 22.07 3.13 -4.25
C VAL A 165 21.87 3.67 -5.66
N LEU A 166 21.37 2.82 -6.55
CA LEU A 166 20.90 3.21 -7.88
C LEU A 166 19.39 3.40 -7.82
N GLY A 167 18.86 4.49 -8.37
CA GLY A 167 17.45 4.79 -8.32
C GLY A 167 16.87 5.06 -9.70
N SER A 168 15.63 4.65 -9.95
CA SER A 168 14.90 5.03 -11.16
C SER A 168 13.67 5.87 -10.85
N LYS A 169 13.47 6.94 -11.62
CA LYS A 169 12.33 7.85 -11.47
C LYS A 169 11.94 8.45 -12.83
N ARG A 170 10.63 8.73 -13.01
CA ARG A 170 10.12 9.36 -14.25
C ARG A 170 10.64 10.78 -14.44
N ASP A 171 10.74 11.52 -13.34
CA ASP A 171 11.25 12.89 -13.32
C ASP A 171 12.56 12.89 -12.53
N VAL A 172 13.66 13.06 -13.25
CA VAL A 172 15.03 13.02 -12.73
C VAL A 172 15.56 14.39 -12.32
N THR A 173 14.75 15.45 -12.45
CA THR A 173 15.17 16.83 -12.13
C THR A 173 15.27 17.09 -10.62
N VAL A 174 14.68 16.22 -9.80
CA VAL A 174 14.72 16.31 -8.34
C VAL A 174 15.65 15.23 -7.81
N ASN A 175 16.80 15.66 -7.29
CA ASN A 175 17.72 14.79 -6.55
C ASN A 175 16.94 14.04 -5.46
N ALA A 176 17.21 12.73 -5.36
CA ALA A 176 16.59 11.87 -4.37
C ALA A 176 17.60 11.59 -3.25
N ASP A 177 17.26 12.00 -2.04
CA ASP A 177 18.12 11.77 -0.87
C ASP A 177 18.46 10.28 -0.73
N GLY A 178 19.76 10.00 -0.53
CA GLY A 178 20.26 8.64 -0.38
C GLY A 178 20.37 7.85 -1.68
N VAL A 179 20.37 8.51 -2.85
CA VAL A 179 20.61 7.88 -4.15
C VAL A 179 21.94 8.37 -4.70
N ASP A 180 22.80 7.44 -5.13
CA ASP A 180 24.12 7.71 -5.72
C ASP A 180 24.02 8.00 -7.23
N GLU A 181 23.13 7.30 -7.93
CA GLU A 181 22.92 7.49 -9.36
C GLU A 181 21.44 7.34 -9.72
N LEU A 182 20.94 8.25 -10.56
CA LEU A 182 19.53 8.35 -10.90
C LEU A 182 19.29 8.13 -12.40
N PHE A 183 18.40 7.19 -12.70
CA PHE A 183 18.07 6.76 -14.05
C PHE A 183 16.64 7.18 -14.44
N GLY A 184 16.52 7.71 -15.67
CA GLY A 184 15.24 8.05 -16.30
C GLY A 184 14.58 6.83 -16.97
N ARG A 185 13.58 7.09 -17.83
CA ARG A 185 12.88 6.05 -18.59
C ARG A 185 13.68 5.47 -19.77
N ASP A 186 14.65 6.23 -20.27
CA ASP A 186 15.37 5.93 -21.52
C ASP A 186 16.84 5.53 -21.27
N ALA A 187 17.16 5.14 -20.03
CA ALA A 187 18.49 4.69 -19.62
C ALA A 187 18.64 3.17 -19.73
#